data_AF-A0A7H9DLJ9-F1
#
_entry.id   AF-A0A7H9DLJ9-F1
#
_cell.length_a   1.000
_cell.length_b   1.000
_cell.length_c   1.000
_cell.angle_alpha   90.00
_cell.angle_beta   90.00
_cell.angle_gamma   90.00
#
_symmetry.space_group_name_H-M   'P 1'
#
loop_
_entity.id
_entity.type
_entity.pdbx_description
1 polymer ?
#
loop_
_entity_poly.entity_id
_entity_poly.type
_entity_poly.pdbx_seq_one_letter_code
_entity_poly.pdbx_strand_id
1 'polypeptide(L)'
;MKQHNKSSMIAIVGLFILTVCAGVIFFNMIKDQIFFESVNQVESVEKLDVTLNAAAKKQIDNYTSQQVSNKDHTNWRDASDSEIRNAMDSSVFMDDKRQKYQFLDLSKYQGIDKNRIKRMLYDYPTLLNHTDDFLKAAKEQHVNEVYLISHALLETGSVMSELSNGVEIDGKKYYNFYGVGALDEDPIQTGAKYAKKKGWDTPEKAINGGAKFIHDHYLSHPDQNTLYSMRWNPKDPGEHQYATDINWAKSNATIIADFYRDIKTEGKYFNWYVYKDDEKHKDGHNY
;
A
#
# COMPACT_ATOMS: atom_id res chain seq x y z
N MET A 1 6.81 42.25 -58.39
CA MET A 1 5.96 41.32 -57.60
C MET A 1 6.66 39.98 -57.42
N LYS A 2 7.33 39.71 -56.28
CA LYS A 2 7.70 38.33 -55.82
C LYS A 2 8.47 38.25 -54.48
N GLN A 3 8.61 39.34 -53.71
CA GLN A 3 9.39 39.33 -52.46
C GLN A 3 8.55 39.08 -51.19
N HIS A 4 7.21 39.19 -51.27
CA HIS A 4 6.32 39.08 -50.10
C HIS A 4 6.04 37.64 -49.63
N ASN A 5 6.31 36.60 -50.43
CA ASN A 5 5.95 35.22 -50.07
C ASN A 5 7.02 34.48 -49.24
N LYS A 6 8.31 34.80 -49.38
CA LYS A 6 9.37 34.07 -48.66
C LYS A 6 9.39 34.38 -47.17
N SER A 7 9.25 35.66 -46.79
CA SER A 7 9.23 36.07 -45.38
C SER A 7 7.99 35.56 -44.63
N SER A 8 6.83 35.53 -45.30
CA SER A 8 5.59 34.96 -44.76
C SER A 8 5.71 33.45 -44.56
N MET A 9 6.29 32.73 -45.54
CA MET A 9 6.54 31.29 -45.42
C MET A 9 7.51 30.95 -44.28
N ILE A 10 8.57 31.74 -44.08
CA ILE A 10 9.52 31.55 -42.97
C ILE A 10 8.81 31.78 -41.61
N ALA A 11 7.95 32.79 -41.51
CA ALA A 11 7.16 33.05 -40.30
C ALA A 11 6.16 31.93 -40.01
N ILE A 12 5.49 31.38 -41.04
CA ILE A 12 4.58 30.24 -40.91
C ILE A 12 5.32 29.00 -40.43
N VAL A 13 6.49 28.70 -41.00
CA VAL A 13 7.32 27.56 -40.56
C VAL A 13 7.81 27.76 -39.12
N GLY A 14 8.23 28.97 -38.75
CA GLY A 14 8.63 29.29 -37.38
C GLY A 14 7.49 29.13 -36.37
N LEU A 15 6.29 29.60 -36.70
CA LEU A 15 5.10 29.44 -35.85
C LEU A 15 4.68 27.96 -35.74
N PHE A 16 4.78 27.20 -36.84
CA PHE A 16 4.51 25.76 -36.83
C PHE A 16 5.48 25.02 -35.90
N ILE A 17 6.78 25.30 -35.97
CA ILE A 17 7.79 24.72 -35.07
C ILE A 17 7.47 25.06 -33.61
N LEU A 18 7.18 26.32 -33.30
CA LEU A 18 6.81 26.75 -31.95
C LEU A 18 5.56 26.03 -31.44
N THR A 19 4.55 25.88 -32.30
CA THR A 19 3.29 25.19 -31.96
C THR A 19 3.53 23.71 -31.69
N VAL A 20 4.35 23.04 -32.51
CA VAL A 20 4.74 21.64 -32.30
C VAL A 20 5.53 21.49 -30.99
N CYS A 21 6.50 22.37 -30.72
CA CYS A 21 7.26 22.34 -29.46
C CYS A 21 6.34 22.54 -28.24
N ALA A 22 5.43 23.51 -28.27
CA ALA A 22 4.46 23.72 -27.21
C ALA A 22 3.54 22.51 -27.03
N GLY A 23 3.10 21.89 -28.13
CA GLY A 23 2.30 20.66 -28.11
C GLY A 23 3.03 19.47 -27.48
N VAL A 24 4.32 19.29 -27.77
CA VAL A 24 5.16 18.25 -27.16
C VAL A 24 5.36 18.49 -25.66
N ILE A 25 5.59 19.74 -25.24
CA ILE A 25 5.72 20.09 -23.82
C ILE A 25 4.40 19.80 -23.09
N PHE A 26 3.27 20.27 -23.63
CA PHE A 26 1.95 20.03 -23.06
C PHE A 26 1.64 18.54 -22.97
N PHE A 27 1.89 17.77 -24.04
CA PHE A 27 1.71 16.33 -24.05
C PHE A 27 2.58 15.64 -22.98
N ASN A 28 3.84 16.04 -22.85
CA ASN A 28 4.73 15.51 -21.81
C ASN A 28 4.25 15.80 -20.38
N MET A 29 3.52 16.91 -20.16
CA MET A 29 2.94 17.23 -18.85
C MET A 29 1.72 16.36 -18.49
N ILE A 30 0.98 15.85 -19.49
CA ILE A 30 -0.25 15.07 -19.28
C ILE A 30 -0.09 13.57 -19.53
N LYS A 31 1.00 13.14 -20.18
CA LYS A 31 1.19 11.74 -20.61
C LYS A 31 1.05 10.74 -19.46
N ASP A 32 1.50 11.09 -18.25
CA ASP A 32 1.46 10.20 -17.08
C ASP A 32 0.03 10.00 -16.55
N GLN A 33 -0.91 10.87 -16.93
CA GLN A 33 -2.34 10.73 -16.63
C GLN A 33 -3.07 9.92 -17.71
N ILE A 34 -2.46 9.71 -18.87
CA ILE A 34 -3.06 9.01 -20.01
C ILE A 34 -2.53 7.58 -20.07
N PHE A 35 -1.21 7.43 -20.12
CA PHE A 35 -0.54 6.15 -20.32
C PHE A 35 -0.22 5.45 -19.01
N PHE A 36 -0.29 4.13 -19.07
CA PHE A 36 0.17 3.26 -18.00
C PHE A 36 1.70 3.23 -17.97
N GLU A 37 2.29 3.43 -16.81
CA GLU A 37 3.73 3.30 -16.59
C GLU A 37 4.01 1.89 -16.05
N SER A 38 4.52 1.03 -16.93
CA SER A 38 4.96 -0.30 -16.53
C SER A 38 6.28 -0.20 -15.76
N VAL A 39 6.41 -1.08 -14.76
CA VAL A 39 7.57 -1.14 -13.90
C VAL A 39 8.26 -2.48 -14.08
N ASN A 40 9.58 -2.47 -14.20
CA ASN A 40 10.37 -3.70 -14.17
C ASN A 40 10.27 -4.30 -12.76
N GLN A 41 9.46 -5.34 -12.62
CA GLN A 41 9.25 -6.02 -11.35
C GLN A 41 10.54 -6.71 -10.89
N VAL A 42 10.75 -6.69 -9.58
CA VAL A 42 11.85 -7.34 -8.89
C VAL A 42 11.23 -8.34 -7.93
N GLU A 43 11.33 -9.60 -8.30
CA GLU A 43 10.60 -10.68 -7.67
C GLU A 43 11.55 -11.58 -6.89
N SER A 44 11.08 -12.06 -5.75
CA SER A 44 11.70 -13.14 -5.00
C SER A 44 10.68 -14.26 -4.81
N VAL A 45 11.17 -15.50 -4.77
CA VAL A 45 10.33 -16.69 -4.61
C VAL A 45 10.80 -17.47 -3.39
N GLU A 46 9.92 -17.60 -2.43
CA GLU A 46 10.07 -18.42 -1.23
C GLU A 46 9.40 -19.78 -1.47
N LYS A 47 10.22 -20.82 -1.65
CA LYS A 47 9.75 -22.20 -1.81
C LYS A 47 9.52 -22.81 -0.42
N LEU A 48 8.29 -23.17 -0.12
CA LEU A 48 7.90 -23.71 1.18
C LEU A 48 7.97 -25.23 1.18
N ASP A 49 8.58 -25.82 2.21
CA ASP A 49 8.69 -27.28 2.36
C ASP A 49 7.40 -27.96 2.88
N VAL A 50 6.32 -27.20 3.02
CA VAL A 50 5.00 -27.66 3.44
C VAL A 50 4.00 -27.60 2.29
N THR A 51 3.05 -28.53 2.28
CA THR A 51 1.91 -28.46 1.35
C THR A 51 0.87 -27.47 1.85
N LEU A 52 0.05 -26.93 0.94
CA LEU A 52 -1.04 -26.03 1.28
C LEU A 52 -2.01 -26.68 2.28
N ASN A 53 -2.36 -27.95 2.07
CA ASN A 53 -3.23 -28.68 3.01
C ASN A 53 -2.59 -28.84 4.40
N ALA A 54 -1.29 -29.10 4.48
CA ALA A 54 -0.58 -29.22 5.77
C ALA A 54 -0.48 -27.86 6.48
N ALA A 55 -0.22 -26.78 5.75
CA ALA A 55 -0.21 -25.42 6.28
C ALA A 55 -1.61 -25.00 6.77
N ALA A 56 -2.66 -25.25 5.99
CA ALA A 56 -4.05 -24.95 6.37
C ALA A 56 -4.46 -25.73 7.63
N LYS A 57 -4.04 -27.00 7.77
CA LYS A 57 -4.27 -27.77 8.99
C LYS A 57 -3.65 -27.12 10.22
N LYS A 58 -2.41 -26.64 10.12
CA LYS A 58 -1.77 -25.90 11.23
C LYS A 58 -2.52 -24.62 11.60
N GLN A 59 -3.19 -23.96 10.65
CA GLN A 59 -4.03 -22.79 10.93
C GLN A 59 -5.31 -23.12 11.68
N ILE A 60 -5.88 -24.30 11.42
CA ILE A 60 -7.07 -24.79 12.11
C ILE A 60 -6.72 -25.19 13.55
N ASP A 61 -5.56 -25.83 13.72
CA ASP A 61 -5.08 -26.33 15.01
C ASP A 61 -4.38 -25.25 15.87
N ASN A 62 -4.38 -23.97 15.45
CA ASN A 62 -3.70 -22.89 16.15
C ASN A 62 -4.52 -22.32 17.34
N TYR A 63 -3.90 -21.46 18.15
CA TYR A 63 -4.49 -20.89 19.37
C TYR A 63 -5.58 -19.83 19.12
N THR A 64 -5.88 -19.48 17.87
CA THR A 64 -6.76 -18.37 17.50
C THR A 64 -7.88 -18.83 16.58
N SER A 65 -9.14 -18.57 16.94
CA SER A 65 -10.27 -18.93 16.07
C SER A 65 -10.24 -18.07 14.80
N GLN A 66 -9.89 -18.69 13.66
CA GLN A 66 -9.92 -18.01 12.36
C GLN A 66 -11.35 -17.58 12.05
N GLN A 67 -11.56 -16.30 11.77
CA GLN A 67 -12.89 -15.73 11.61
C GLN A 67 -13.19 -15.37 10.15
N VAL A 68 -14.48 -15.31 9.83
CA VAL A 68 -14.99 -14.67 8.61
C VAL A 68 -16.13 -13.74 8.98
N SER A 69 -16.12 -12.53 8.42
CA SER A 69 -17.20 -11.57 8.61
C SER A 69 -18.21 -11.61 7.46
N ASN A 70 -19.40 -11.07 7.72
CA ASN A 70 -20.25 -10.56 6.64
C ASN A 70 -19.58 -9.37 5.93
N LYS A 71 -20.16 -8.96 4.80
CA LYS A 71 -19.65 -7.87 3.95
C LYS A 71 -19.46 -6.54 4.69
N ASP A 72 -20.29 -6.29 5.71
CA ASP A 72 -20.28 -5.03 6.46
C ASP A 72 -19.36 -5.10 7.70
N HIS A 73 -18.63 -6.20 7.90
CA HIS A 73 -17.76 -6.43 9.06
C HIS A 73 -18.46 -6.30 10.43
N THR A 74 -19.78 -6.51 10.48
CA THR A 74 -20.62 -6.36 11.69
C THR A 74 -20.91 -7.68 12.38
N ASN A 75 -20.79 -8.81 11.69
CA ASN A 75 -21.05 -10.13 12.24
C ASN A 75 -19.92 -11.07 11.90
N TRP A 76 -19.34 -11.70 12.92
CA TRP A 76 -18.20 -12.61 12.82
C TRP A 76 -18.63 -14.03 13.17
N ARG A 77 -18.06 -15.01 12.47
CA ARG A 77 -18.18 -16.43 12.81
C ARG A 77 -16.86 -17.14 12.55
N ASP A 78 -16.72 -18.32 13.15
CA ASP A 78 -15.61 -19.21 12.82
C ASP A 78 -15.64 -19.59 11.32
N ALA A 79 -14.47 -19.54 10.71
CA ALA A 79 -14.24 -20.01 9.36
C ALA A 79 -14.15 -21.55 9.34
N SER A 80 -14.76 -22.16 8.34
CA SER A 80 -14.60 -23.59 8.07
C SER A 80 -13.21 -23.92 7.51
N ASP A 81 -12.78 -25.17 7.65
CA ASP A 81 -11.50 -25.68 7.14
C ASP A 81 -11.30 -25.36 5.65
N SER A 82 -12.37 -25.48 4.85
CA SER A 82 -12.32 -25.20 3.41
C SER A 82 -12.18 -23.70 3.11
N GLU A 83 -12.82 -22.85 3.91
CA GLU A 83 -12.67 -21.39 3.80
C GLU A 83 -11.25 -20.94 4.14
N ILE A 84 -10.68 -21.48 5.22
CA ILE A 84 -9.29 -21.22 5.62
C ILE A 84 -8.34 -21.66 4.51
N ARG A 85 -8.47 -22.91 4.05
CA ARG A 85 -7.65 -23.44 2.94
C ARG A 85 -7.74 -22.55 1.69
N ASN A 86 -8.94 -22.14 1.28
CA ASN A 86 -9.14 -21.32 0.08
C ASN A 86 -8.66 -19.87 0.28
N ALA A 87 -8.63 -19.37 1.51
CA ALA A 87 -8.11 -18.05 1.83
C ALA A 87 -6.57 -18.01 1.84
N MET A 88 -5.93 -19.17 1.97
CA MET A 88 -4.47 -19.35 1.93
C MET A 88 -3.92 -19.81 0.58
N ASP A 89 -4.77 -20.04 -0.44
CA ASP A 89 -4.33 -20.62 -1.70
C ASP A 89 -3.53 -19.61 -2.54
N SER A 90 -2.22 -19.51 -2.26
CA SER A 90 -1.33 -18.52 -2.89
C SER A 90 -1.26 -18.68 -4.41
N SER A 91 -1.34 -19.92 -4.91
CA SER A 91 -1.36 -20.21 -6.35
C SER A 91 -2.49 -19.48 -7.08
N VAL A 92 -3.66 -19.35 -6.46
CA VAL A 92 -4.82 -18.66 -7.07
C VAL A 92 -4.59 -17.14 -7.10
N PHE A 93 -3.92 -16.60 -6.09
CA PHE A 93 -3.75 -15.16 -5.94
C PHE A 93 -2.62 -14.60 -6.82
N MET A 94 -1.60 -15.40 -7.12
CA MET A 94 -0.48 -15.01 -7.98
C MET A 94 -0.97 -14.58 -9.37
N ASP A 95 -1.93 -15.29 -9.95
CA ASP A 95 -2.49 -14.98 -11.28
C ASP A 95 -3.52 -13.84 -11.28
N ASP A 96 -3.95 -13.37 -10.11
CA ASP A 96 -5.02 -12.38 -10.01
C ASP A 96 -4.48 -10.95 -10.02
N LYS A 97 -5.10 -10.11 -10.85
CA LYS A 97 -4.66 -8.71 -11.07
C LYS A 97 -4.66 -7.84 -9.81
N ARG A 98 -5.52 -8.15 -8.83
CA ARG A 98 -5.60 -7.45 -7.54
C ARG A 98 -4.95 -8.25 -6.42
N GLN A 99 -5.23 -9.55 -6.34
CA GLN A 99 -4.75 -10.37 -5.24
C GLN A 99 -3.25 -10.64 -5.30
N LYS A 100 -2.59 -10.44 -6.45
CA LYS A 100 -1.11 -10.44 -6.50
C LYS A 100 -0.48 -9.41 -5.55
N TYR A 101 -1.18 -8.33 -5.21
CA TYR A 101 -0.71 -7.35 -4.24
C TYR A 101 -0.71 -7.86 -2.79
N GLN A 102 -1.25 -9.05 -2.52
CA GLN A 102 -0.97 -9.73 -1.25
C GLN A 102 0.52 -10.07 -1.09
N PHE A 103 1.26 -10.14 -2.20
CA PHE A 103 2.68 -10.48 -2.26
C PHE A 103 3.59 -9.26 -2.47
N LEU A 104 3.02 -8.04 -2.52
CA LEU A 104 3.82 -6.81 -2.58
C LEU A 104 4.69 -6.72 -1.32
N ASP A 105 5.98 -6.49 -1.49
CA ASP A 105 6.91 -6.27 -0.38
C ASP A 105 6.68 -4.87 0.21
N LEU A 106 5.96 -4.85 1.33
CA LEU A 106 5.55 -3.65 2.05
C LEU A 106 6.72 -2.98 2.77
N SER A 107 7.88 -3.64 2.88
CA SER A 107 9.09 -3.09 3.49
C SER A 107 9.99 -2.31 2.52
N LYS A 108 9.62 -2.28 1.22
CA LYS A 108 10.43 -1.64 0.18
C LYS A 108 9.75 -0.39 -0.38
N TYR A 109 10.41 0.75 -0.19
CA TYR A 109 10.10 1.99 -0.90
C TYR A 109 10.32 1.82 -2.41
N GLN A 110 9.29 2.11 -3.21
CA GLN A 110 9.30 1.92 -4.66
C GLN A 110 9.91 3.10 -5.41
N GLY A 111 9.65 4.33 -4.97
CA GLY A 111 10.07 5.55 -5.66
C GLY A 111 9.09 6.00 -6.74
N ILE A 112 7.79 5.87 -6.49
CA ILE A 112 6.73 6.34 -7.39
C ILE A 112 6.82 7.86 -7.56
N ASP A 113 6.58 8.35 -8.79
CA ASP A 113 6.56 9.78 -9.08
C ASP A 113 5.64 10.53 -8.10
N LYS A 114 6.17 11.61 -7.53
CA LYS A 114 5.45 12.42 -6.54
C LYS A 114 4.13 12.97 -7.08
N ASN A 115 4.06 13.33 -8.37
CA ASN A 115 2.81 13.88 -8.92
C ASN A 115 1.75 12.79 -9.09
N ARG A 116 2.13 11.53 -9.33
CA ARG A 116 1.20 10.38 -9.26
C ARG A 116 0.57 10.26 -7.87
N ILE A 117 1.40 10.31 -6.83
CA ILE A 117 0.93 10.24 -5.43
C ILE A 117 0.06 11.45 -5.07
N LYS A 118 0.44 12.68 -5.48
CA LYS A 118 -0.40 13.87 -5.26
C LYS A 118 -1.77 13.76 -5.91
N ARG A 119 -1.89 13.16 -7.10
CA ARG A 119 -3.18 12.96 -7.76
C ARG A 119 -4.08 12.00 -6.98
N MET A 120 -3.51 10.92 -6.44
CA MET A 120 -4.21 9.99 -5.55
C MET A 120 -4.76 10.69 -4.30
N LEU A 121 -4.07 11.74 -3.86
CA LEU A 121 -4.39 12.50 -2.65
C LEU A 121 -5.23 13.76 -2.88
N TYR A 122 -5.72 13.98 -4.10
CA TYR A 122 -6.40 15.23 -4.47
C TYR A 122 -7.60 15.58 -3.57
N ASP A 123 -8.42 14.58 -3.24
CA ASP A 123 -9.60 14.74 -2.37
C ASP A 123 -9.26 14.75 -0.87
N TYR A 124 -7.97 14.67 -0.52
CA TYR A 124 -7.48 14.60 0.86
C TYR A 124 -6.46 15.72 1.15
N PRO A 125 -6.89 16.99 1.30
CA PRO A 125 -5.99 18.15 1.38
C PRO A 125 -4.91 18.05 2.46
N THR A 126 -5.22 17.48 3.62
CA THR A 126 -4.25 17.29 4.71
C THR A 126 -3.12 16.37 4.28
N LEU A 127 -3.41 15.21 3.68
CA LEU A 127 -2.37 14.30 3.16
C LEU A 127 -1.65 14.89 1.96
N LEU A 128 -2.38 15.59 1.08
CA LEU A 128 -1.81 16.23 -0.10
C LEU A 128 -0.72 17.24 0.28
N ASN A 129 -0.97 18.04 1.32
CA ASN A 129 -0.01 19.02 1.84
C ASN A 129 1.23 18.35 2.45
N HIS A 130 1.07 17.13 2.97
CA HIS A 130 2.13 16.35 3.60
C HIS A 130 2.68 15.22 2.71
N THR A 131 2.42 15.24 1.39
CA THR A 131 2.90 14.17 0.47
C THR A 131 4.41 14.00 0.55
N ASP A 132 5.17 15.09 0.68
CA ASP A 132 6.63 15.02 0.82
C ASP A 132 7.06 14.31 2.11
N ASP A 133 6.36 14.57 3.23
CA ASP A 133 6.62 13.95 4.51
C ASP A 133 6.33 12.44 4.45
N PHE A 134 5.25 12.03 3.77
CA PHE A 134 4.95 10.60 3.54
C PHE A 134 6.01 9.91 2.71
N LEU A 135 6.43 10.50 1.58
CA LEU A 135 7.44 9.89 0.71
C LEU A 135 8.80 9.81 1.40
N LYS A 136 9.17 10.84 2.16
CA LYS A 136 10.38 10.85 2.98
C LYS A 136 10.32 9.78 4.06
N ALA A 137 9.23 9.71 4.83
CA ALA A 137 9.03 8.72 5.89
C ALA A 137 9.03 7.29 5.34
N ALA A 138 8.31 7.02 4.24
CA ALA A 138 8.28 5.72 3.58
C ALA A 138 9.70 5.26 3.20
N LYS A 139 10.49 6.17 2.60
CA LYS A 139 11.87 5.89 2.23
C LYS A 139 12.79 5.66 3.43
N GLU A 140 12.74 6.54 4.43
CA GLU A 140 13.60 6.48 5.62
C GLU A 140 13.28 5.30 6.53
N GLN A 141 12.00 4.94 6.65
CA GLN A 141 11.53 3.88 7.55
C GLN A 141 11.33 2.55 6.83
N HIS A 142 11.76 2.41 5.57
CA HIS A 142 11.65 1.17 4.80
C HIS A 142 10.21 0.64 4.80
N VAL A 143 9.30 1.46 4.27
CA VAL A 143 7.90 1.12 4.06
C VAL A 143 7.51 1.48 2.63
N ASN A 144 6.73 0.63 1.98
CA ASN A 144 6.14 0.93 0.68
C ASN A 144 5.22 2.16 0.81
N GLU A 145 5.42 3.16 -0.04
CA GLU A 145 4.72 4.44 0.05
C GLU A 145 3.21 4.35 -0.24
N VAL A 146 2.79 3.43 -1.11
CA VAL A 146 1.36 3.20 -1.38
C VAL A 146 0.71 2.58 -0.16
N TYR A 147 1.33 1.55 0.44
CA TYR A 147 0.85 0.93 1.67
C TYR A 147 0.78 1.94 2.82
N LEU A 148 1.84 2.72 3.05
CA LEU A 148 1.88 3.72 4.12
C LEU A 148 0.73 4.73 4.01
N ILE A 149 0.50 5.26 2.81
CA ILE A 149 -0.55 6.23 2.54
C ILE A 149 -1.94 5.59 2.62
N SER A 150 -2.09 4.38 2.08
CA SER A 150 -3.34 3.60 2.18
C SER A 150 -3.74 3.39 3.64
N HIS A 151 -2.77 3.04 4.48
CA HIS A 151 -3.00 2.81 5.89
C HIS A 151 -3.43 4.10 6.59
N ALA A 152 -2.77 5.22 6.31
CA ALA A 152 -3.17 6.51 6.85
C ALA A 152 -4.60 6.90 6.44
N LEU A 153 -4.98 6.67 5.18
CA LEU A 153 -6.34 6.94 4.68
C LEU A 153 -7.42 6.12 5.40
N LEU A 154 -7.16 4.83 5.63
CA LEU A 154 -8.10 3.94 6.32
C LEU A 154 -8.26 4.31 7.79
N GLU A 155 -7.13 4.48 8.51
CA GLU A 155 -7.12 4.74 9.96
C GLU A 155 -7.70 6.08 10.36
N THR A 156 -7.70 7.04 9.44
CA THR A 156 -8.17 8.41 9.73
C THR A 156 -9.48 8.73 9.03
N GLY A 157 -10.13 7.74 8.41
CA GLY A 157 -11.37 7.91 7.67
C GLY A 157 -11.24 9.04 6.64
N SER A 158 -10.22 8.96 5.78
CA SER A 158 -9.84 10.03 4.83
C SER A 158 -9.22 11.29 5.47
N VAL A 159 -8.61 11.16 6.65
CA VAL A 159 -7.92 12.26 7.37
C VAL A 159 -8.90 13.34 7.83
N MET A 160 -10.15 12.93 7.98
CA MET A 160 -11.22 13.71 8.58
C MET A 160 -11.27 13.48 10.10
N SER A 161 -10.50 12.52 10.63
CA SER A 161 -10.42 12.26 12.06
C SER A 161 -9.75 13.40 12.82
N GLU A 162 -10.27 13.69 14.00
CA GLU A 162 -9.73 14.70 14.92
C GLU A 162 -8.24 14.47 15.25
N LEU A 163 -7.83 13.21 15.36
CA LEU A 163 -6.45 12.78 15.61
C LEU A 163 -5.45 13.28 14.56
N SER A 164 -5.83 13.22 13.28
CA SER A 164 -4.94 13.62 12.19
C SER A 164 -4.83 15.13 12.02
N ASN A 165 -5.88 15.87 12.40
CA ASN A 165 -5.90 17.35 12.40
C ASN A 165 -5.25 17.96 13.66
N GLY A 166 -4.95 17.13 14.64
CA GLY A 166 -4.19 17.45 15.84
C GLY A 166 -5.08 17.80 17.03
N VAL A 167 -4.86 17.10 18.13
CA VAL A 167 -5.58 17.27 19.40
C VAL A 167 -4.75 18.13 20.35
N GLU A 168 -5.37 19.13 20.96
CA GLU A 168 -4.71 20.01 21.93
C GLU A 168 -4.65 19.38 23.32
N ILE A 169 -3.45 19.24 23.86
CA ILE A 169 -3.22 18.79 25.24
C ILE A 169 -2.22 19.76 25.89
N ASP A 170 -2.63 20.39 26.98
CA ASP A 170 -1.83 21.37 27.75
C ASP A 170 -1.27 22.51 26.88
N GLY A 171 -2.09 23.06 25.97
CA GLY A 171 -1.72 24.19 25.11
C GLY A 171 -0.81 23.84 23.93
N LYS A 172 -0.64 22.55 23.62
CA LYS A 172 0.13 22.07 22.46
C LYS A 172 -0.65 21.05 21.66
N LYS A 173 -0.59 21.12 20.33
CA LYS A 173 -1.22 20.15 19.43
C LYS A 173 -0.32 18.94 19.20
N TYR A 174 -0.95 17.76 19.16
CA TYR A 174 -0.31 16.49 18.84
C TYR A 174 -1.09 15.75 17.76
N TYR A 175 -0.38 15.15 16.82
CA TYR A 175 -0.95 14.58 15.60
C TYR A 175 -0.76 13.07 15.56
N ASN A 176 -1.72 12.35 14.97
CA ASN A 176 -1.64 10.91 14.75
C ASN A 176 -2.34 10.53 13.44
N PHE A 177 -1.56 10.07 12.46
CA PHE A 177 -2.03 9.77 11.10
C PHE A 177 -2.35 8.29 10.88
N TYR A 178 -2.11 7.42 11.86
CA TYR A 178 -2.25 5.96 11.68
C TYR A 178 -2.96 5.31 12.87
N GLY A 179 -3.72 6.09 13.66
CA GLY A 179 -4.48 5.55 14.81
C GLY A 179 -3.61 4.91 15.90
N VAL A 180 -2.29 5.16 15.93
CA VAL A 180 -1.39 4.41 16.82
C VAL A 180 -1.73 4.69 18.28
N GLY A 181 -2.08 3.65 19.03
CA GLY A 181 -2.47 3.75 20.43
C GLY A 181 -3.86 4.36 20.67
N ALA A 182 -4.70 4.46 19.64
CA ALA A 182 -6.12 4.78 19.76
C ALA A 182 -6.91 3.52 20.15
N LEU A 183 -7.43 3.48 21.37
CA LEU A 183 -8.20 2.35 21.92
C LEU A 183 -9.69 2.60 21.73
N ASP A 184 -10.48 1.55 21.46
CA ASP A 184 -11.91 1.63 21.14
C ASP A 184 -12.77 2.41 22.16
N GLU A 185 -12.38 2.38 23.44
CA GLU A 185 -13.10 3.08 24.51
C GLU A 185 -13.05 4.61 24.40
N ASP A 186 -11.94 5.15 23.92
CA ASP A 186 -11.69 6.59 23.76
C ASP A 186 -10.55 6.83 22.76
N PRO A 187 -10.78 6.58 21.46
CA PRO A 187 -9.71 6.52 20.46
C PRO A 187 -9.01 7.86 20.27
N ILE A 188 -9.74 8.97 20.42
CA ILE A 188 -9.19 10.33 20.28
C ILE A 188 -8.23 10.62 21.44
N GLN A 189 -8.66 10.46 22.68
CA GLN A 189 -7.83 10.86 23.82
C GLN A 189 -6.64 9.91 24.02
N THR A 190 -6.84 8.60 23.82
CA THR A 190 -5.76 7.61 23.95
C THR A 190 -4.73 7.78 22.84
N GLY A 191 -5.17 7.95 21.59
CA GLY A 191 -4.29 8.21 20.44
C GLY A 191 -3.52 9.53 20.58
N ALA A 192 -4.16 10.59 21.08
CA ALA A 192 -3.49 11.88 21.32
C ALA A 192 -2.48 11.83 22.48
N LYS A 193 -2.79 11.12 23.57
CA LYS A 193 -1.84 10.86 24.67
C LYS A 193 -0.63 10.05 24.20
N TYR A 194 -0.84 9.08 23.32
CA TYR A 194 0.25 8.32 22.71
C TYR A 194 1.14 9.25 21.85
N ALA A 195 0.53 10.05 20.98
CA ALA A 195 1.23 11.05 20.18
C ALA A 195 2.05 12.03 21.04
N LYS A 196 1.48 12.52 22.15
CA LYS A 196 2.17 13.34 23.15
C LYS A 196 3.38 12.63 23.75
N LYS A 197 3.21 11.38 24.19
CA LYS A 197 4.31 10.57 24.75
C LYS A 197 5.45 10.37 23.76
N LYS A 198 5.14 10.27 22.46
CA LYS A 198 6.12 10.13 21.38
C LYS A 198 6.67 11.46 20.85
N GLY A 199 6.17 12.59 21.35
CA GLY A 199 6.60 13.92 20.91
C GLY A 199 6.17 14.29 19.49
N TRP A 200 5.04 13.73 19.02
CA TRP A 200 4.45 14.01 17.71
C TRP A 200 3.69 15.34 17.69
N ASP A 201 4.43 16.41 17.94
CA ASP A 201 3.92 17.78 18.06
C ASP A 201 3.89 18.56 16.74
N THR A 202 4.24 17.90 15.62
CA THR A 202 4.06 18.38 14.26
C THR A 202 3.56 17.24 13.37
N PRO A 203 2.88 17.54 12.24
CA PRO A 203 2.46 16.51 11.30
C PRO A 203 3.63 15.66 10.76
N GLU A 204 4.75 16.29 10.39
CA GLU A 204 5.95 15.57 9.89
C GLU A 204 6.45 14.54 10.90
N LYS A 205 6.54 14.89 12.20
CA LYS A 205 6.95 13.95 13.25
C LYS A 205 5.96 12.81 13.44
N ALA A 206 4.65 13.08 13.34
CA ALA A 206 3.62 12.06 13.43
C ALA A 206 3.67 11.09 12.24
N ILE A 207 3.88 11.61 11.02
CA ILE A 207 3.99 10.82 9.80
C ILE A 207 5.23 9.92 9.86
N ASN A 208 6.40 10.47 10.19
CA ASN A 208 7.64 9.72 10.28
C ASN A 208 7.64 8.72 11.45
N GLY A 209 7.18 9.16 12.63
CA GLY A 209 7.10 8.31 13.82
C GLY A 209 6.08 7.19 13.70
N GLY A 210 4.95 7.44 13.02
CA GLY A 210 3.96 6.42 12.72
C GLY A 210 4.45 5.43 11.65
N ALA A 211 5.13 5.90 10.60
CA ALA A 211 5.80 5.02 9.64
C ALA A 211 6.85 4.12 10.31
N LYS A 212 7.63 4.69 11.24
CA LYS A 212 8.57 3.93 12.07
C LYS A 212 7.86 2.88 12.91
N PHE A 213 6.74 3.24 13.55
CA PHE A 213 5.93 2.30 14.32
C PHE A 213 5.45 1.14 13.44
N ILE A 214 4.90 1.43 12.25
CA ILE A 214 4.46 0.42 11.28
C ILE A 214 5.61 -0.51 10.91
N HIS A 215 6.78 0.04 10.58
CA HIS A 215 7.94 -0.80 10.27
C HIS A 215 8.35 -1.68 11.45
N ASP A 216 8.59 -1.08 12.61
CA ASP A 216 9.10 -1.78 13.79
C ASP A 216 8.14 -2.89 14.26
N HIS A 217 6.83 -2.67 14.17
CA HIS A 217 5.83 -3.60 14.71
C HIS A 217 5.36 -4.62 13.69
N TYR A 218 5.36 -4.29 12.39
CA TYR A 218 4.72 -5.12 11.36
C TYR A 218 5.66 -5.62 10.28
N LEU A 219 6.75 -4.90 10.01
CA LEU A 219 7.65 -5.19 8.88
C LEU A 219 9.09 -5.50 9.31
N SER A 220 9.35 -5.53 10.63
CA SER A 220 10.67 -5.81 11.19
C SER A 220 11.05 -7.30 11.11
N HIS A 221 10.06 -8.19 11.02
CA HIS A 221 10.29 -9.60 10.74
C HIS A 221 10.59 -9.79 9.25
N PRO A 222 11.78 -10.27 8.86
CA PRO A 222 12.15 -10.43 7.46
C PRO A 222 11.25 -11.41 6.70
N ASP A 223 10.58 -12.30 7.43
CA ASP A 223 9.70 -13.33 6.90
C ASP A 223 8.22 -12.89 6.78
N GLN A 224 7.89 -11.67 7.21
CA GLN A 224 6.51 -11.15 7.22
C GLN A 224 6.43 -9.72 6.66
N ASN A 225 6.92 -9.56 5.43
CA ASN A 225 6.96 -8.27 4.74
C ASN A 225 5.88 -8.08 3.67
N THR A 226 4.97 -9.04 3.51
CA THR A 226 3.82 -8.95 2.59
C THR A 226 2.51 -9.16 3.35
N LEU A 227 1.38 -8.66 2.83
CA LEU A 227 0.07 -8.92 3.44
C LEU A 227 -0.19 -10.43 3.62
N TYR A 228 0.19 -11.24 2.64
CA TYR A 228 0.05 -12.69 2.70
C TYR A 228 0.83 -13.29 3.87
N SER A 229 2.12 -12.93 3.99
CA SER A 229 2.99 -13.46 5.04
C SER A 229 2.66 -12.94 6.44
N MET A 230 2.22 -11.68 6.56
CA MET A 230 1.67 -11.13 7.80
C MET A 230 0.43 -11.88 8.26
N ARG A 231 -0.46 -12.26 7.32
CA ARG A 231 -1.70 -12.96 7.67
C ARG A 231 -1.49 -14.44 7.95
N TRP A 232 -0.67 -15.12 7.15
CA TRP A 232 -0.61 -16.58 7.13
C TRP A 232 0.68 -17.17 7.66
N ASN A 233 1.73 -16.37 7.81
CA ASN A 233 3.07 -16.79 8.21
C ASN A 233 3.48 -18.12 7.56
N PRO A 234 3.68 -18.17 6.24
CA PRO A 234 3.88 -19.43 5.53
C PRO A 234 5.14 -20.20 5.94
N LYS A 235 6.14 -19.54 6.54
CA LYS A 235 7.34 -20.19 7.09
C LYS A 235 7.06 -20.86 8.43
N ASP A 236 6.13 -20.32 9.23
CA ASP A 236 5.63 -20.97 10.45
C ASP A 236 4.09 -20.85 10.57
N PRO A 237 3.33 -21.66 9.81
CA PRO A 237 1.88 -21.48 9.69
C PRO A 237 1.17 -21.65 11.04
N GLY A 238 0.38 -20.65 11.41
CA GLY A 238 -0.40 -20.63 12.65
C GLY A 238 0.17 -19.71 13.72
N GLU A 239 1.42 -19.26 13.56
CA GLU A 239 2.13 -18.43 14.52
C GLU A 239 2.23 -16.97 14.06
N HIS A 240 2.28 -16.04 15.02
CA HIS A 240 2.49 -14.59 14.79
C HIS A 240 1.62 -13.99 13.67
N GLN A 241 0.31 -14.23 13.70
CA GLN A 241 -0.62 -13.71 12.69
C GLN A 241 -1.09 -12.31 13.01
N TYR A 242 -1.17 -11.48 11.97
CA TYR A 242 -1.59 -10.09 12.11
C TYR A 242 -3.08 -9.89 12.39
N ALA A 243 -3.92 -10.78 11.90
CA ALA A 243 -5.37 -10.68 12.00
C ALA A 243 -6.03 -12.06 12.06
N THR A 244 -7.21 -12.14 12.66
CA THR A 244 -8.03 -13.36 12.71
C THR A 244 -8.96 -13.51 11.50
N ASP A 245 -9.33 -12.40 10.84
CA ASP A 245 -10.15 -12.43 9.62
C ASP A 245 -9.41 -13.09 8.46
N ILE A 246 -9.93 -14.20 7.93
CA ILE A 246 -9.34 -14.91 6.79
C ILE A 246 -9.31 -14.06 5.50
N ASN A 247 -10.13 -13.01 5.41
CA ASN A 247 -10.18 -12.11 4.26
C ASN A 247 -9.30 -10.87 4.43
N TRP A 248 -8.64 -10.68 5.57
CA TRP A 248 -7.86 -9.48 5.85
C TRP A 248 -6.84 -9.16 4.74
N ALA A 249 -6.05 -10.14 4.30
CA ALA A 249 -5.06 -9.94 3.25
C ALA A 249 -5.72 -9.60 1.91
N LYS A 250 -6.84 -10.23 1.57
CA LYS A 250 -7.59 -10.00 0.33
C LYS A 250 -8.17 -8.59 0.26
N SER A 251 -8.77 -8.13 1.36
CA SER A 251 -9.33 -6.80 1.48
C SER A 251 -8.24 -5.73 1.33
N ASN A 252 -7.12 -5.88 2.04
CA ASN A 252 -6.00 -4.93 1.96
C ASN A 252 -5.32 -4.94 0.57
N ALA A 253 -5.12 -6.10 -0.05
CA ALA A 253 -4.56 -6.19 -1.38
C ALA A 253 -5.44 -5.52 -2.44
N THR A 254 -6.77 -5.63 -2.29
CA THR A 254 -7.73 -4.95 -3.17
C THR A 254 -7.56 -3.43 -3.10
N ILE A 255 -7.41 -2.88 -1.90
CA ILE A 255 -7.20 -1.44 -1.68
C ILE A 255 -5.88 -0.99 -2.31
N ILE A 256 -4.78 -1.70 -2.03
CA ILE A 256 -3.46 -1.39 -2.62
C ILE A 256 -3.52 -1.47 -4.15
N ALA A 257 -4.11 -2.52 -4.71
CA ALA A 257 -4.22 -2.70 -6.15
C ALA A 257 -5.04 -1.58 -6.81
N ASP A 258 -6.13 -1.15 -6.18
CA ASP A 258 -6.95 -0.04 -6.65
C ASP A 258 -6.17 1.28 -6.64
N PHE A 259 -5.37 1.53 -5.60
CA PHE A 259 -4.49 2.70 -5.58
C PHE A 259 -3.47 2.68 -6.71
N TYR A 260 -2.75 1.57 -6.94
CA TYR A 260 -1.81 1.44 -8.05
C TYR A 260 -2.48 1.66 -9.42
N ARG A 261 -3.68 1.10 -9.61
CA ARG A 261 -4.49 1.32 -10.81
C ARG A 261 -4.82 2.79 -11.01
N ASP A 262 -5.27 3.48 -9.96
CA ASP A 262 -5.72 4.87 -10.04
C ASP A 262 -4.57 5.82 -10.37
N ILE A 263 -3.35 5.50 -9.92
CA ILE A 263 -2.14 6.23 -10.30
C ILE A 263 -1.49 5.75 -11.61
N LYS A 264 -2.12 4.80 -12.33
CA LYS A 264 -1.69 4.25 -13.62
C LYS A 264 -0.26 3.69 -13.64
N THR A 265 0.10 2.94 -12.62
CA THR A 265 1.36 2.18 -12.56
C THR A 265 1.14 0.85 -11.83
N GLU A 266 2.21 0.11 -11.56
CA GLU A 266 2.17 -1.18 -10.87
C GLU A 266 3.22 -1.29 -9.77
N GLY A 267 3.01 -2.25 -8.86
CA GLY A 267 3.99 -2.61 -7.84
C GLY A 267 5.31 -3.06 -8.46
N LYS A 268 6.41 -2.81 -7.75
CA LYS A 268 7.76 -3.21 -8.19
C LYS A 268 8.27 -4.46 -7.50
N TYR A 269 8.22 -4.49 -6.17
CA TYR A 269 8.89 -5.52 -5.38
C TYR A 269 7.86 -6.55 -4.90
N PHE A 270 8.03 -7.80 -5.29
CA PHE A 270 7.13 -8.89 -4.89
C PHE A 270 7.89 -10.05 -4.26
N ASN A 271 7.31 -10.63 -3.22
CA ASN A 271 7.82 -11.83 -2.56
C ASN A 271 6.73 -12.91 -2.61
N TRP A 272 6.92 -13.89 -3.49
CA TRP A 272 6.00 -14.96 -3.80
C TRP A 272 6.22 -16.15 -2.86
N TYR A 273 5.14 -16.75 -2.35
CA TYR A 273 5.20 -17.92 -1.46
C TYR A 273 4.60 -19.14 -2.14
N VAL A 274 5.45 -20.10 -2.52
CA VAL A 274 5.07 -21.27 -3.32
C VAL A 274 5.07 -22.50 -2.42
N TYR A 275 3.90 -23.10 -2.20
CA TYR A 275 3.77 -24.34 -1.43
C TYR A 275 4.39 -25.54 -2.16
N LYS A 276 4.79 -26.56 -1.40
CA LYS A 276 5.45 -27.77 -1.92
C LYS A 276 4.66 -28.49 -3.02
N ASP A 277 3.33 -28.42 -2.95
CA ASP A 277 2.38 -29.06 -3.86
C ASP A 277 1.87 -28.13 -4.99
N ASP A 278 2.34 -26.88 -5.09
CA ASP A 278 2.02 -25.99 -6.20
C ASP A 278 2.92 -26.28 -7.40
N GLU A 279 2.57 -27.28 -8.22
CA GLU A 279 3.30 -27.64 -9.44
C GLU A 279 3.35 -26.53 -10.50
N LYS A 280 2.35 -25.63 -10.52
CA LYS A 280 2.25 -24.60 -11.55
C LYS A 280 3.36 -23.56 -11.41
N HIS A 281 3.75 -23.24 -10.19
CA HIS A 281 4.65 -22.14 -9.88
C HIS A 281 6.04 -22.58 -9.35
N LYS A 282 6.41 -23.86 -9.45
CA LYS A 282 7.70 -24.35 -8.90
C LYS A 282 8.94 -23.81 -9.60
N ASP A 283 8.81 -23.50 -10.88
CA ASP A 283 9.96 -23.21 -11.73
C ASP A 283 10.45 -21.76 -11.64
N GLY A 284 9.80 -20.89 -10.86
CA GLY A 284 10.27 -19.51 -10.69
C GLY A 284 9.99 -18.60 -11.90
N HIS A 285 9.11 -19.03 -12.82
CA HIS A 285 8.84 -18.33 -14.06
C HIS A 285 7.33 -18.02 -14.18
N ASN A 286 6.99 -16.79 -14.57
CA ASN A 286 5.63 -16.28 -14.82
C ASN A 286 4.79 -16.06 -13.54
N TYR A 287 5.10 -15.02 -12.76
CA TYR A 287 4.25 -14.51 -11.69
C TYR A 287 3.65 -13.14 -12.04
#